data_AF-A0A2M7KG69-F1
#
_entry.id   AF-A0A2M7KG69-F1
#
_cell.length_a   1.000
_cell.length_b   1.000
_cell.length_c   1.000
_cell.angle_alpha   90.00
_cell.angle_beta   90.00
_cell.angle_gamma   90.00
#
_symmetry.space_group_name_H-M   'P 1'
#
loop_
_entity.id
_entity.type
_entity.pdbx_description
1 polymer ?
#
loop_
_entity_poly.entity_id
_entity_poly.type
_entity_poly.pdbx_seq_one_letter_code
_entity_poly.pdbx_strand_id
1 'polypeptide(L)'
;MPRLKIALAMSLSAAKLCAHPATYLTDRFAQPVRTLLPADRFPAPAPATEAVDASGHRYVVGPFGVTVALATGERHALPGATVLPVSKLTCVACAANGDVWFGSTQGAIRWTGGRVGYYAGRRWLPDDSVESLECLPDGSVRLWTPGGISHLRFPSMTLEEKAAHYEQLTDARHNRFGFVTGCRLLQPGDLSRTEHHIDDNDGLWTAMYVAAEAFRYAVTGADDAKSKACASLLAILSLEEKTSIPGFPARALTHKSEADFGRARG
;
A
#
# COMPACT_ATOMS: atom_id res chain seq x y z
N MET A 1 7.71 -14.26 29.04
CA MET A 1 6.67 -15.13 28.46
C MET A 1 5.24 -14.55 28.35
N PRO A 2 4.80 -13.43 28.96
CA PRO A 2 3.41 -12.95 28.76
C PRO A 2 3.06 -12.54 27.32
N ARG A 3 4.00 -11.89 26.63
CA ARG A 3 3.78 -11.24 25.31
C ARG A 3 3.24 -12.16 24.19
N LEU A 4 3.39 -13.48 24.31
CA LEU A 4 2.94 -14.42 23.28
C LEU A 4 1.43 -14.75 23.36
N LYS A 5 0.81 -14.64 24.55
CA LYS A 5 -0.59 -15.04 24.74
C LYS A 5 -1.61 -14.11 24.06
N ILE A 6 -1.32 -12.81 23.99
CA ILE A 6 -2.22 -11.81 23.36
C ILE A 6 -2.38 -12.10 21.86
N ALA A 7 -1.30 -12.48 21.17
CA ALA A 7 -1.37 -12.89 19.77
C ALA A 7 -2.05 -14.27 19.61
N LEU A 8 -1.71 -15.24 20.47
CA LEU A 8 -2.19 -16.62 20.33
C LEU A 8 -3.70 -16.77 20.62
N ALA A 9 -4.27 -15.92 21.48
CA ALA A 9 -5.71 -15.92 21.77
C ALA A 9 -6.59 -15.43 20.59
N MET A 10 -6.01 -14.75 19.59
CA MET A 10 -6.73 -14.26 18.39
C MET A 10 -6.15 -14.78 17.06
N SER A 11 -5.19 -15.72 17.09
CA SER A 11 -4.51 -16.22 15.90
C SER A 11 -4.49 -17.76 15.87
N LEU A 12 -5.60 -18.35 15.42
CA LEU A 12 -5.73 -19.81 15.21
C LEU A 12 -6.25 -20.18 13.80
N SER A 13 -5.80 -19.44 12.78
CA SER A 13 -5.96 -19.87 11.37
C SER A 13 -4.84 -19.35 10.44
N ALA A 14 -3.58 -19.65 10.78
CA ALA A 14 -2.42 -19.36 9.91
C ALA A 14 -1.61 -20.62 9.50
N ALA A 15 -1.80 -21.75 10.19
CA ALA A 15 -1.03 -22.97 10.00
C ALA A 15 -1.70 -23.95 9.00
N LYS A 16 -1.97 -23.49 7.76
CA LYS A 16 -2.51 -24.36 6.70
C LYS A 16 -2.10 -24.03 5.25
N LEU A 17 -1.03 -23.25 5.06
CA LEU A 17 -0.53 -22.83 3.73
C LEU A 17 0.28 -23.89 2.93
N CYS A 18 0.25 -25.16 3.33
CA CYS A 18 0.96 -26.24 2.62
C CYS A 18 0.02 -27.39 2.20
N ALA A 19 -1.07 -27.06 1.48
CA ALA A 19 -1.88 -28.06 0.78
C ALA A 19 -2.59 -27.46 -0.46
N HIS A 20 -2.42 -28.14 -1.60
CA HIS A 20 -3.06 -27.92 -2.91
C HIS A 20 -2.74 -26.58 -3.64
N PRO A 21 -2.38 -26.62 -4.94
CA PRO A 21 -2.09 -25.42 -5.73
C PRO A 21 -3.34 -24.65 -6.18
N ALA A 22 -4.53 -25.26 -6.13
CA ALA A 22 -5.78 -24.64 -6.58
C ALA A 22 -6.34 -23.56 -5.63
N THR A 23 -5.97 -23.61 -4.34
CA THR A 23 -6.62 -22.84 -3.27
C THR A 23 -6.39 -21.33 -3.39
N TYR A 24 -5.20 -20.93 -3.81
CA TYR A 24 -4.76 -19.52 -3.86
C TYR A 24 -5.41 -18.67 -4.95
N LEU A 25 -6.08 -19.29 -5.92
CA LEU A 25 -6.83 -18.57 -6.97
C LEU A 25 -8.16 -18.03 -6.43
N THR A 26 -8.78 -18.73 -5.49
CA THR A 26 -10.04 -18.32 -4.84
C THR A 26 -9.84 -17.43 -3.62
N ASP A 27 -8.66 -17.44 -2.99
CA ASP A 27 -8.34 -16.57 -1.86
C ASP A 27 -8.40 -15.10 -2.26
N ARG A 28 -9.14 -14.29 -1.50
CA ARG A 28 -9.29 -12.84 -1.75
C ARG A 28 -8.63 -12.01 -0.65
N PHE A 29 -7.84 -11.04 -1.08
CA PHE A 29 -6.98 -10.21 -0.25
C PHE A 29 -7.40 -8.75 -0.36
N ALA A 30 -7.79 -8.15 0.76
CA ALA A 30 -8.07 -6.72 0.85
C ALA A 30 -6.84 -5.88 0.43
N GLN A 31 -6.97 -5.04 -0.60
CA GLN A 31 -5.94 -4.04 -0.94
C GLN A 31 -6.41 -2.62 -0.56
N PRO A 32 -5.55 -1.81 0.09
CA PRO A 32 -5.88 -0.42 0.41
C PRO A 32 -5.91 0.45 -0.85
N VAL A 33 -7.03 1.11 -1.11
CA VAL A 33 -7.16 2.15 -2.15
C VAL A 33 -7.69 3.45 -1.54
N ARG A 34 -7.22 4.59 -2.05
CA ARG A 34 -7.61 5.93 -1.57
C ARG A 34 -8.41 6.69 -2.62
N THR A 35 -9.45 7.38 -2.18
CA THR A 35 -9.99 8.58 -2.86
C THR A 35 -9.73 9.79 -1.96
N LEU A 36 -9.18 10.86 -2.52
CA LEU A 36 -9.14 12.18 -1.86
C LEU A 36 -10.45 12.92 -2.14
N LEU A 37 -10.95 13.64 -1.13
CA LEU A 37 -12.19 14.39 -1.18
C LEU A 37 -11.97 15.79 -0.58
N PRO A 38 -12.67 16.83 -1.08
CA PRO A 38 -12.65 18.17 -0.49
C PRO A 38 -13.00 18.17 1.02
N ALA A 39 -12.43 19.10 1.78
CA ALA A 39 -12.61 19.18 3.24
C ALA A 39 -14.08 19.42 3.66
N ASP A 40 -14.83 20.14 2.82
CA ASP A 40 -16.25 20.47 2.96
C ASP A 40 -17.19 19.37 2.46
N ARG A 41 -16.68 18.30 1.84
CA ARG A 41 -17.51 17.26 1.19
C ARG A 41 -18.39 16.49 2.17
N PHE A 42 -17.95 16.34 3.42
CA PHE A 42 -18.71 15.75 4.52
C PHE A 42 -18.34 16.48 5.83
N PRO A 43 -19.31 16.79 6.71
CA PRO A 43 -19.02 17.40 8.00
C PRO A 43 -18.11 16.48 8.83
N ALA A 44 -17.13 17.05 9.52
CA ALA A 44 -16.25 16.28 10.40
C ALA A 44 -17.04 15.74 11.61
N PRO A 45 -16.97 14.44 11.92
CA PRO A 45 -17.51 13.92 13.17
C PRO A 45 -16.72 14.48 14.36
N ALA A 46 -17.37 14.62 15.52
CA ALA A 46 -16.68 14.96 16.75
C ALA A 46 -15.66 13.87 17.10
N PRO A 47 -14.39 14.21 17.43
CA PRO A 47 -13.35 13.22 17.67
C PRO A 47 -13.61 12.44 18.96
N ALA A 48 -14.01 11.18 18.82
CA ALA A 48 -14.17 10.27 19.94
C ALA A 48 -12.81 9.81 20.47
N THR A 49 -12.56 9.98 21.78
CA THR A 49 -11.40 9.42 22.48
C THR A 49 -11.68 8.04 23.08
N GLU A 50 -12.91 7.57 23.01
CA GLU A 50 -13.34 6.25 23.50
C GLU A 50 -14.29 5.59 22.48
N ALA A 51 -14.10 4.30 22.21
CA ALA A 51 -14.95 3.50 21.32
C ALA A 51 -15.14 2.07 21.87
N VAL A 52 -16.20 1.40 21.44
CA VAL A 52 -16.49 -0.01 21.78
C VAL A 52 -16.66 -0.81 20.49
N ASP A 53 -16.08 -2.01 20.42
CA ASP A 53 -16.26 -2.92 19.28
C ASP A 53 -17.52 -3.80 19.43
N ALA A 54 -17.86 -4.56 18.38
CA ALA A 54 -19.00 -5.47 18.39
C ALA A 54 -18.86 -6.66 19.38
N SER A 55 -17.68 -6.86 19.98
CA SER A 55 -17.42 -7.88 21.01
C SER A 55 -17.55 -7.32 22.44
N GLY A 56 -17.76 -6.00 22.59
CA GLY A 56 -17.76 -5.32 23.88
C GLY A 56 -16.36 -4.94 24.40
N HIS A 57 -15.30 -5.05 23.58
CA HIS A 57 -13.99 -4.51 23.93
C HIS A 57 -14.02 -2.98 23.80
N ARG A 58 -13.50 -2.28 24.81
CA ARG A 58 -13.53 -0.81 24.89
C ARG A 58 -12.13 -0.23 24.78
N TYR A 59 -11.94 0.65 23.80
CA TYR A 59 -10.67 1.27 23.43
C TYR A 59 -10.68 2.73 23.87
N VAL A 60 -9.73 3.11 24.73
CA VAL A 60 -9.60 4.46 25.29
C VAL A 60 -8.27 5.06 24.89
N VAL A 61 -8.30 6.16 24.14
CA VAL A 61 -7.13 6.97 23.79
C VAL A 61 -6.69 7.78 25.01
N GLY A 62 -5.41 7.68 25.35
CA GLY A 62 -4.77 8.46 26.42
C GLY A 62 -3.42 9.04 25.98
N PRO A 63 -2.78 9.86 26.83
CA PRO A 63 -1.57 10.63 26.48
C PRO A 63 -0.32 9.79 26.12
N PHE A 64 -0.36 8.47 26.33
CA PHE A 64 0.78 7.57 26.12
C PHE A 64 0.45 6.36 25.21
N GLY A 65 -0.73 6.33 24.57
CA GLY A 65 -1.21 5.22 23.75
C GLY A 65 -2.68 4.87 24.02
N VAL A 66 -3.04 3.59 23.86
CA VAL A 66 -4.43 3.12 24.04
C VAL A 66 -4.52 2.21 25.26
N THR A 67 -5.58 2.36 26.05
CA THR A 67 -6.00 1.34 27.02
C THR A 67 -7.16 0.55 26.41
N VAL A 68 -7.04 -0.77 26.38
CA VAL A 68 -8.11 -1.69 25.96
C VAL A 68 -8.65 -2.38 27.20
N ALA A 69 -9.93 -2.20 27.49
CA ALA A 69 -10.66 -3.01 28.46
C ALA A 69 -11.44 -4.08 27.69
N LEU A 70 -11.17 -5.36 27.95
CA LEU A 70 -11.92 -6.45 27.36
C LEU A 70 -13.33 -6.55 27.97
N ALA A 71 -14.25 -7.24 27.29
CA ALA A 71 -15.60 -7.51 27.80
C ALA A 71 -15.59 -8.32 29.12
N THR A 72 -14.49 -9.03 29.42
CA THR A 72 -14.23 -9.70 30.70
C THR A 72 -13.86 -8.75 31.84
N GLY A 73 -13.67 -7.46 31.57
CA GLY A 73 -13.17 -6.45 32.51
C GLY A 73 -11.65 -6.38 32.63
N GLU A 74 -10.90 -7.33 32.06
CA GLU A 74 -9.43 -7.29 32.00
C GLU A 74 -8.94 -6.08 31.21
N ARG A 75 -7.81 -5.46 31.61
CA ARG A 75 -7.28 -4.24 30.98
C ARG A 75 -5.85 -4.44 30.50
N HIS A 76 -5.60 -4.02 29.27
CA HIS A 76 -4.28 -4.01 28.65
C HIS A 76 -3.93 -2.61 28.16
N ALA A 77 -2.66 -2.22 28.27
CA ALA A 77 -2.13 -1.07 27.56
C ALA A 77 -1.58 -1.52 26.19
N LEU A 78 -1.89 -0.77 25.13
CA LEU A 78 -1.17 -0.78 23.86
C LEU A 78 -0.24 0.46 23.85
N PRO A 79 0.98 0.36 24.42
CA PRO A 79 1.90 1.49 24.49
C PRO A 79 2.35 1.97 23.10
N GLY A 80 2.43 3.29 22.94
CA GLY A 80 3.04 3.91 21.77
C GLY A 80 4.51 3.53 21.59
N ALA A 81 5.02 3.71 20.37
CA ALA A 81 6.38 3.40 19.90
C ALA A 81 6.85 1.94 20.02
N THR A 82 6.11 1.05 20.69
CA THR A 82 6.41 -0.39 20.82
C THR A 82 5.32 -1.30 20.27
N VAL A 83 4.07 -0.83 20.22
CA VAL A 83 2.93 -1.55 19.62
C VAL A 83 2.24 -0.69 18.55
N LEU A 84 2.09 0.61 18.80
CA LEU A 84 1.56 1.57 17.83
C LEU A 84 2.70 2.49 17.33
N PRO A 85 2.81 2.78 16.01
CA PRO A 85 3.90 3.59 15.46
C PRO A 85 3.92 5.04 15.97
N VAL A 86 2.76 5.57 16.36
CA VAL A 86 2.60 6.94 16.88
C VAL A 86 1.95 6.86 18.26
N SER A 87 2.46 7.61 19.23
CA SER A 87 1.93 7.68 20.60
C SER A 87 0.88 8.79 20.78
N LYS A 88 1.02 9.91 20.06
CA LYS A 88 0.11 11.07 20.12
C LYS A 88 -1.11 10.86 19.22
N LEU A 89 -2.02 10.02 19.71
CA LEU A 89 -3.31 9.75 19.07
C LEU A 89 -4.31 10.90 19.32
N THR A 90 -5.29 11.04 18.43
CA THR A 90 -6.29 12.13 18.42
C THR A 90 -7.71 11.61 18.59
N CYS A 91 -8.04 10.48 17.97
CA CYS A 91 -9.37 9.89 17.96
C CYS A 91 -9.33 8.37 17.73
N VAL A 92 -10.44 7.68 18.01
CA VAL A 92 -10.64 6.25 17.78
C VAL A 92 -12.05 5.95 17.28
N ALA A 93 -12.21 4.96 16.41
CA ALA A 93 -13.48 4.31 16.12
C ALA A 93 -13.30 2.81 15.84
N CYS A 94 -14.35 2.02 16.08
CA CYS A 94 -14.40 0.60 15.73
C CYS A 94 -15.26 0.42 14.48
N ALA A 95 -14.83 -0.43 13.56
CA ALA A 95 -15.59 -0.82 12.37
C ALA A 95 -16.37 -2.12 12.61
N ALA A 96 -17.48 -2.30 11.89
CA ALA A 96 -18.38 -3.45 12.06
C ALA A 96 -17.73 -4.82 11.74
N ASN A 97 -16.58 -4.83 11.07
CA ASN A 97 -15.79 -6.02 10.75
C ASN A 97 -14.71 -6.36 11.82
N GLY A 98 -14.65 -5.64 12.94
CA GLY A 98 -13.67 -5.85 14.01
C GLY A 98 -12.32 -5.14 13.83
N ASP A 99 -12.17 -4.30 12.81
CA ASP A 99 -11.03 -3.35 12.78
C ASP A 99 -11.23 -2.22 13.79
N VAL A 100 -10.13 -1.75 14.37
CA VAL A 100 -10.12 -0.50 15.15
C VAL A 100 -9.20 0.50 14.48
N TRP A 101 -9.71 1.72 14.25
CA TRP A 101 -9.00 2.81 13.62
C TRP A 101 -8.65 3.89 14.64
N PHE A 102 -7.41 4.35 14.61
CA PHE A 102 -6.90 5.45 15.42
C PHE A 102 -6.40 6.58 14.51
N GLY A 103 -6.84 7.80 14.79
CA GLY A 103 -6.21 9.00 14.26
C GLY A 103 -5.01 9.40 15.12
N SER A 104 -4.04 10.07 14.52
CA SER A 104 -2.89 10.63 15.23
C SER A 104 -2.39 11.89 14.55
N THR A 105 -1.49 12.63 15.20
CA THR A 105 -0.84 13.79 14.58
C THR A 105 0.25 13.42 13.54
N GLN A 106 0.40 12.13 13.21
CA GLN A 106 1.33 11.59 12.21
C GLN A 106 0.68 10.40 11.47
N GLY A 107 -0.54 10.59 10.97
CA GLY A 107 -1.27 9.64 10.14
C GLY A 107 -2.29 8.79 10.88
N ALA A 108 -2.90 7.84 10.16
CA ALA A 108 -3.89 6.91 10.72
C ALA A 108 -3.31 5.51 10.93
N ILE A 109 -3.83 4.80 11.92
CA ILE A 109 -3.43 3.43 12.28
C ILE A 109 -4.68 2.54 12.27
N ARG A 110 -4.63 1.43 11.53
CA ARG A 110 -5.61 0.34 11.57
C ARG A 110 -5.06 -0.80 12.40
N TRP A 111 -5.86 -1.30 13.32
CA TRP A 111 -5.60 -2.50 14.11
C TRP A 111 -6.55 -3.62 13.67
N THR A 112 -5.97 -4.71 13.17
CA THR A 112 -6.71 -5.87 12.65
C THR A 112 -6.21 -7.13 13.38
N GLY A 113 -6.88 -7.52 14.47
CA GLY A 113 -6.55 -8.76 15.20
C GLY A 113 -5.09 -8.90 15.65
N GLY A 114 -4.44 -7.81 16.06
CA GLY A 114 -3.01 -7.79 16.43
C GLY A 114 -2.04 -7.44 15.28
N ARG A 115 -2.54 -7.25 14.05
CA ARG A 115 -1.76 -6.65 12.95
C ARG A 115 -1.97 -5.14 12.90
N VAL A 116 -0.91 -4.41 12.57
CA VAL A 116 -0.92 -2.95 12.44
C VAL A 116 -0.77 -2.55 10.96
N GLY A 117 -1.70 -1.76 10.44
CA GLY A 117 -1.56 -1.04 9.18
C GLY A 117 -1.39 0.46 9.45
N TYR A 118 -0.42 1.10 8.81
CA TYR A 118 -0.09 2.51 9.01
C TYR A 118 -0.26 3.31 7.72
N TYR A 119 -0.93 4.46 7.81
CA TYR A 119 -1.42 5.24 6.70
C TYR A 119 -1.02 6.71 6.89
N ALA A 120 0.14 7.06 6.33
CA ALA A 120 0.73 8.40 6.39
C ALA A 120 1.32 8.82 5.02
N GLY A 121 1.64 10.11 4.90
CA GLY A 121 2.19 10.77 3.73
C GLY A 121 1.20 10.90 2.57
N ARG A 122 1.64 11.63 1.53
CA ARG A 122 0.84 11.96 0.33
C ARG A 122 0.32 10.76 -0.49
N ARG A 123 0.70 9.52 -0.14
CA ARG A 123 0.11 8.27 -0.65
C ARG A 123 -1.25 7.97 -0.03
N TRP A 124 -1.42 8.24 1.26
CA TRP A 124 -2.60 7.85 2.04
C TRP A 124 -3.42 9.01 2.57
N LEU A 125 -2.81 10.16 2.82
CA LEU A 125 -3.47 11.37 3.35
C LEU A 125 -3.08 12.61 2.52
N PRO A 126 -3.83 13.72 2.58
CA PRO A 126 -3.39 15.01 2.04
C PRO A 126 -2.53 15.78 3.07
N ASP A 127 -2.84 15.65 4.37
CA ASP A 127 -2.05 16.09 5.52
C ASP A 127 -2.00 14.97 6.58
N ASP A 128 -0.92 14.84 7.34
CA ASP A 128 -0.75 13.75 8.31
C ASP A 128 -1.40 14.01 9.69
N SER A 129 -1.92 15.22 9.96
CA SER A 129 -2.72 15.46 11.16
C SER A 129 -4.15 14.92 10.96
N VAL A 130 -4.42 13.71 11.44
CA VAL A 130 -5.77 13.12 11.42
C VAL A 130 -6.52 13.64 12.64
N GLU A 131 -7.54 14.47 12.41
CA GLU A 131 -8.27 15.18 13.47
C GLU A 131 -9.50 14.40 13.95
N SER A 132 -10.27 13.83 13.02
CA SER A 132 -11.34 12.89 13.32
C SER A 132 -11.50 11.83 12.21
N LEU A 133 -12.25 10.76 12.50
CA LEU A 133 -12.48 9.67 11.56
C LEU A 133 -13.86 9.01 11.73
N GLU A 134 -14.30 8.33 10.68
CA GLU A 134 -15.59 7.63 10.59
C GLU A 134 -15.37 6.27 9.91
N CYS A 135 -15.74 5.19 10.60
CA CYS A 135 -15.80 3.85 10.00
C CYS A 135 -17.17 3.63 9.36
N LEU A 136 -17.19 3.20 8.10
CA LEU A 136 -18.41 3.07 7.29
C LEU A 136 -18.92 1.62 7.23
N PRO A 137 -20.22 1.40 6.93
CA PRO A 137 -20.82 0.05 6.88
C PRO A 137 -20.19 -0.91 5.85
N ASP A 138 -19.49 -0.40 4.84
CA ASP A 138 -18.75 -1.18 3.83
C ASP A 138 -17.33 -1.58 4.30
N GLY A 139 -16.96 -1.28 5.54
CA GLY A 139 -15.61 -1.51 6.09
C GLY A 139 -14.56 -0.52 5.59
N SER A 140 -14.96 0.54 4.89
CA SER A 140 -14.08 1.67 4.55
C SER A 140 -14.00 2.68 5.71
N VAL A 141 -13.02 3.59 5.66
CA VAL A 141 -12.85 4.66 6.64
C VAL A 141 -12.69 6.01 5.96
N ARG A 142 -13.32 7.05 6.51
CA ARG A 142 -13.02 8.46 6.20
C ARG A 142 -12.14 9.03 7.29
N LEU A 143 -11.12 9.78 6.89
CA LEU A 143 -10.11 10.41 7.74
C LEU A 143 -10.10 11.91 7.43
N TRP A 144 -10.48 12.76 8.38
CA TRP A 144 -10.46 14.22 8.24
C TRP A 144 -9.11 14.76 8.70
N THR A 145 -8.57 15.69 7.90
CA THR A 145 -7.26 16.32 8.10
C THR A 145 -7.33 17.78 7.64
N PRO A 146 -6.41 18.68 8.04
CA PRO A 146 -6.35 20.05 7.54
C PRO A 146 -6.24 20.15 6.01
N GLY A 147 -5.67 19.13 5.35
CA GLY A 147 -5.55 19.04 3.89
C GLY A 147 -6.77 18.48 3.16
N GLY A 148 -7.85 18.13 3.87
CA GLY A 148 -9.06 17.51 3.32
C GLY A 148 -9.31 16.08 3.82
N ILE A 149 -10.24 15.37 3.16
CA ILE A 149 -10.72 14.06 3.60
C ILE A 149 -10.07 12.96 2.76
N SER A 150 -9.52 11.93 3.41
CA SER A 150 -9.16 10.67 2.74
C SER A 150 -10.22 9.60 3.00
N HIS A 151 -10.79 9.06 1.92
CA HIS A 151 -11.61 7.86 1.96
C HIS A 151 -10.75 6.64 1.58
N LEU A 152 -10.42 5.82 2.57
CA LEU A 152 -9.68 4.57 2.37
C LEU A 152 -10.66 3.39 2.28
N ARG A 153 -10.70 2.74 1.12
CA ARG A 153 -11.49 1.52 0.87
C ARG A 153 -10.57 0.30 0.77
N PHE A 154 -11.16 -0.87 0.97
CA PHE A 154 -10.44 -2.15 1.03
C PHE A 154 -11.05 -3.20 0.11
N PRO A 155 -11.10 -2.95 -1.22
CA PRO A 155 -11.56 -3.95 -2.19
C PRO A 155 -10.85 -5.29 -1.98
N SER A 156 -11.65 -6.33 -1.80
CA SER A 156 -11.22 -7.72 -1.65
C SER A 156 -11.00 -8.31 -3.04
N MET A 157 -9.76 -8.68 -3.38
CA MET A 157 -9.38 -9.13 -4.73
C MET A 157 -8.51 -10.39 -4.73
N THR A 158 -8.62 -11.23 -5.76
CA THR A 158 -7.72 -12.39 -5.93
C THR A 158 -6.28 -11.93 -6.24
N LEU A 159 -5.31 -12.85 -6.18
CA LEU A 159 -3.94 -12.54 -6.62
C LEU A 159 -3.86 -12.22 -8.13
N GLU A 160 -4.73 -12.82 -8.95
CA GLU A 160 -4.85 -12.56 -10.39
C GLU A 160 -5.45 -11.18 -10.67
N GLU A 161 -6.58 -10.84 -10.05
CA GLU A 161 -7.20 -9.51 -10.13
C GLU A 161 -6.21 -8.42 -9.67
N LYS A 162 -5.43 -8.71 -8.62
CA LYS A 162 -4.38 -7.83 -8.12
C LYS A 162 -3.23 -7.68 -9.12
N ALA A 163 -2.77 -8.77 -9.72
CA ALA A 163 -1.72 -8.73 -10.74
C ALA A 163 -2.18 -7.90 -11.96
N ALA A 164 -3.36 -8.19 -12.50
CA ALA A 164 -3.95 -7.45 -13.61
C ALA A 164 -4.10 -5.94 -13.30
N HIS A 165 -4.47 -5.58 -12.07
CA HIS A 165 -4.50 -4.18 -11.64
C HIS A 165 -3.12 -3.51 -11.71
N TYR A 166 -2.07 -4.15 -11.17
CA TYR A 166 -0.72 -3.57 -11.23
C TYR A 166 -0.14 -3.57 -12.64
N GLU A 167 -0.43 -4.55 -13.49
CA GLU A 167 -0.04 -4.54 -14.89
C GLU A 167 -0.62 -3.35 -15.65
N GLN A 168 -1.92 -3.07 -15.49
CA GLN A 168 -2.56 -1.88 -16.08
C GLN A 168 -1.91 -0.57 -15.62
N LEU A 169 -1.43 -0.51 -14.36
CA LEU A 169 -0.69 0.64 -13.85
C LEU A 169 0.73 0.72 -14.45
N THR A 170 1.40 -0.41 -14.66
CA THR A 170 2.73 -0.50 -15.29
C THR A 170 2.69 -0.06 -16.74
N ASP A 171 1.80 -0.66 -17.55
CA ASP A 171 1.64 -0.37 -18.97
C ASP A 171 1.29 1.10 -19.23
N ALA A 172 0.42 1.68 -18.41
CA ALA A 172 -0.06 3.04 -18.61
C ALA A 172 0.94 4.15 -18.24
N ARG A 173 1.92 3.89 -17.36
CA ARG A 173 2.70 4.96 -16.70
C ARG A 173 4.14 4.61 -16.26
N HIS A 174 4.57 3.35 -16.33
CA HIS A 174 5.91 2.94 -15.90
C HIS A 174 6.74 2.28 -17.01
N ASN A 175 6.09 1.81 -18.08
CA ASN A 175 6.76 1.29 -19.27
C ASN A 175 7.38 2.44 -20.09
N ARG A 176 8.71 2.54 -20.02
CA ARG A 176 9.54 3.49 -20.74
C ARG A 176 10.37 2.71 -21.78
N PHE A 177 9.86 2.61 -23.02
CA PHE A 177 10.55 1.91 -24.12
C PHE A 177 10.93 0.44 -23.78
N GLY A 178 10.12 -0.25 -22.96
CA GLY A 178 10.40 -1.61 -22.47
C GLY A 178 11.03 -1.66 -21.08
N PHE A 179 11.68 -0.59 -20.60
CA PHE A 179 12.12 -0.49 -19.20
C PHE A 179 10.92 -0.25 -18.27
N VAL A 180 10.92 -0.84 -17.09
CA VAL A 180 9.95 -0.52 -16.02
C VAL A 180 10.61 0.41 -15.02
N THR A 181 10.24 1.69 -15.08
CA THR A 181 10.94 2.78 -14.37
C THR A 181 10.05 3.52 -13.38
N GLY A 182 10.68 4.31 -12.50
CA GLY A 182 9.95 5.27 -11.67
C GLY A 182 9.30 6.36 -12.54
N CYS A 183 8.02 6.68 -12.27
CA CYS A 183 7.37 7.85 -12.83
C CYS A 183 7.01 8.84 -11.72
N ARG A 184 7.11 10.14 -11.98
CA ARG A 184 6.53 11.18 -11.12
C ARG A 184 5.28 11.77 -11.76
N LEU A 185 4.30 12.15 -10.95
CA LEU A 185 3.19 12.99 -11.40
C LEU A 185 3.71 14.43 -11.52
N LEU A 186 3.42 15.12 -12.62
CA LEU A 186 3.72 16.55 -12.79
C LEU A 186 2.85 17.42 -11.87
N GLN A 187 1.65 16.95 -11.52
CA GLN A 187 0.76 17.56 -10.55
C GLN A 187 0.25 16.48 -9.58
N PRO A 188 0.38 16.65 -8.24
CA PRO A 188 -0.09 15.66 -7.28
C PRO A 188 -1.57 15.34 -7.43
N GLY A 189 -1.89 14.06 -7.65
CA GLY A 189 -3.26 13.56 -7.85
C GLY A 189 -3.72 13.48 -9.31
N ASP A 190 -3.05 14.16 -10.24
CA ASP A 190 -3.30 14.02 -11.68
C ASP A 190 -2.53 12.81 -12.24
N LEU A 191 -3.26 11.77 -12.63
CA LEU A 191 -2.70 10.56 -13.22
C LEU A 191 -2.51 10.66 -14.74
N SER A 192 -3.01 11.70 -15.40
CA SER A 192 -2.89 11.92 -16.84
C SER A 192 -1.57 12.60 -17.26
N ARG A 193 -0.84 13.17 -16.30
CA ARG A 193 0.38 13.95 -16.54
C ARG A 193 1.57 13.39 -15.76
N THR A 194 2.19 12.37 -16.32
CA THR A 194 3.41 11.72 -15.79
C THR A 194 4.68 12.14 -16.53
N GLU A 195 5.80 12.06 -15.83
CA GLU A 195 7.14 12.12 -16.40
C GLU A 195 7.94 10.91 -15.90
N HIS A 196 8.60 10.20 -16.80
CA HIS A 196 9.46 9.06 -16.44
C HIS A 196 10.81 9.55 -15.91
N HIS A 197 11.33 8.87 -14.89
CA HIS A 197 12.71 9.04 -14.47
C HIS A 197 13.61 8.29 -15.45
N ILE A 198 14.63 8.99 -15.97
CA ILE A 198 15.78 8.35 -16.63
C ILE A 198 16.66 7.77 -15.51
N ASP A 199 16.22 6.61 -15.02
CA ASP A 199 16.92 5.75 -14.07
C ASP A 199 16.42 4.33 -14.30
N ASP A 200 16.99 3.68 -15.33
CA ASP A 200 16.72 2.27 -15.65
C ASP A 200 17.33 1.32 -14.59
N ASN A 201 18.11 1.89 -13.65
CA ASN A 201 18.64 1.27 -12.43
C ASN A 201 19.46 0.00 -12.71
N ASP A 202 20.38 0.09 -13.68
CA ASP A 202 21.18 -1.03 -14.20
C ASP A 202 20.30 -2.23 -14.67
N GLY A 203 19.04 -1.95 -15.01
CA GLY A 203 18.03 -2.93 -15.40
C GLY A 203 17.25 -3.56 -14.25
N LEU A 204 17.57 -3.31 -12.97
CA LEU A 204 17.07 -4.09 -11.82
C LEU A 204 15.54 -4.24 -11.77
N TRP A 205 14.79 -3.13 -11.86
CA TRP A 205 13.33 -3.14 -11.79
C TRP A 205 12.71 -3.85 -13.00
N THR A 206 13.31 -3.63 -14.18
CA THR A 206 12.92 -4.29 -15.43
C THR A 206 13.22 -5.79 -15.40
N ALA A 207 14.31 -6.23 -14.75
CA ALA A 207 14.65 -7.64 -14.61
C ALA A 207 13.64 -8.39 -13.71
N MET A 208 13.19 -7.75 -12.63
CA MET A 208 12.09 -8.27 -11.80
C MET A 208 10.78 -8.39 -12.60
N TYR A 209 10.51 -7.45 -13.51
CA TYR A 209 9.36 -7.48 -14.39
C TYR A 209 9.43 -8.60 -15.44
N VAL A 210 10.58 -8.75 -16.12
CA VAL A 210 10.84 -9.87 -17.06
C VAL A 210 10.64 -11.21 -16.37
N ALA A 211 11.12 -11.37 -15.14
CA ALA A 211 10.91 -12.60 -14.37
C ALA A 211 9.42 -12.84 -14.06
N ALA A 212 8.69 -11.82 -13.61
CA ALA A 212 7.25 -11.92 -13.32
C ALA A 212 6.43 -12.34 -14.55
N GLU A 213 6.68 -11.69 -15.70
CA GLU A 213 5.95 -11.95 -16.94
C GLU A 213 6.37 -13.28 -17.61
N ALA A 214 7.63 -13.71 -17.46
CA ALA A 214 8.05 -15.05 -17.85
C ALA A 214 7.37 -16.14 -17.01
N PHE A 215 7.22 -15.95 -15.69
CA PHE A 215 6.44 -16.85 -14.85
C PHE A 215 4.94 -16.82 -15.18
N ARG A 216 4.37 -15.65 -15.49
CA ARG A 216 2.98 -15.53 -15.97
C ARG A 216 2.78 -16.32 -17.26
N TYR A 217 3.67 -16.17 -18.25
CA TYR A 217 3.61 -16.96 -19.48
C TYR A 217 3.73 -18.47 -19.21
N ALA A 218 4.69 -18.88 -18.38
CA ALA A 218 4.93 -20.30 -18.09
C ALA A 218 3.75 -21.01 -17.40
N VAL A 219 2.91 -20.28 -16.66
CA VAL A 219 1.73 -20.81 -15.97
C VAL A 219 0.43 -20.65 -16.76
N THR A 220 0.27 -19.57 -17.51
CA THR A 220 -1.01 -19.21 -18.19
C THR A 220 -1.01 -19.41 -19.70
N GLY A 221 0.15 -19.48 -20.34
CA GLY A 221 0.30 -19.48 -21.80
C GLY A 221 -0.02 -18.14 -22.48
N ALA A 222 -0.30 -17.06 -21.74
CA ALA A 222 -0.77 -15.80 -22.30
C ALA A 222 0.30 -15.09 -23.14
N ASP A 223 0.07 -14.96 -24.45
CA ASP A 223 1.04 -14.38 -25.40
C ASP A 223 1.43 -12.93 -25.09
N ASP A 224 0.55 -12.15 -24.43
CA ASP A 224 0.88 -10.78 -24.01
C ASP A 224 2.00 -10.76 -22.96
N ALA A 225 2.02 -11.74 -22.04
CA ALA A 225 3.07 -11.92 -21.04
C ALA A 225 4.43 -12.20 -21.68
N LYS A 226 4.44 -13.07 -22.70
CA LYS A 226 5.62 -13.36 -23.51
C LYS A 226 6.10 -12.13 -24.27
N SER A 227 5.18 -11.38 -24.90
CA SER A 227 5.52 -10.13 -25.61
C SER A 227 6.13 -9.08 -24.67
N LYS A 228 5.55 -8.89 -23.48
CA LYS A 228 6.08 -8.01 -22.42
C LYS A 228 7.46 -8.45 -21.95
N ALA A 229 7.62 -9.72 -21.56
CA ALA A 229 8.90 -10.26 -21.11
C ALA A 229 10.00 -10.13 -22.18
N CYS A 230 9.70 -10.39 -23.45
CA CYS A 230 10.65 -10.21 -24.55
C CYS A 230 11.02 -8.73 -24.78
N ALA A 231 10.05 -7.82 -24.79
CA ALA A 231 10.31 -6.38 -24.97
C ALA A 231 11.18 -5.81 -23.84
N SER A 232 10.87 -6.15 -22.59
CA SER A 232 11.64 -5.72 -21.42
C SER A 232 13.02 -6.39 -21.31
N LEU A 233 13.17 -7.64 -21.77
CA LEU A 233 14.47 -8.30 -21.86
C LEU A 233 15.38 -7.62 -22.89
N LEU A 234 14.86 -7.28 -24.07
CA LEU A 234 15.60 -6.54 -25.09
C LEU A 234 16.01 -5.14 -24.60
N ALA A 235 15.16 -4.47 -23.81
CA ALA A 235 15.51 -3.22 -23.15
C ALA A 235 16.72 -3.39 -22.20
N ILE A 236 16.72 -4.40 -21.33
CA ILE A 236 17.85 -4.69 -20.42
C ILE A 236 19.13 -4.99 -21.22
N LEU A 237 19.07 -5.86 -22.24
CA LEU A 237 20.24 -6.21 -23.06
C LEU A 237 20.85 -4.96 -23.74
N SER A 238 20.00 -4.01 -24.15
CA SER A 238 20.49 -2.76 -24.74
C SER A 238 21.33 -1.89 -23.78
N LEU A 239 21.25 -2.09 -22.46
CA LEU A 239 22.14 -1.41 -21.50
C LEU A 239 23.59 -1.85 -21.69
N GLU A 240 23.86 -3.12 -21.96
CA GLU A 240 25.22 -3.64 -22.21
C GLU A 240 25.67 -3.34 -23.65
N GLU A 241 24.80 -3.52 -24.64
CA GLU A 241 25.13 -3.22 -26.05
C GLU A 241 25.66 -1.80 -26.29
N LYS A 242 25.21 -0.82 -25.49
CA LYS A 242 25.50 0.60 -25.71
C LYS A 242 26.77 1.08 -25.02
N THR A 243 27.35 0.33 -24.07
CA THR A 243 28.66 0.67 -23.48
C THR A 243 29.84 0.19 -24.34
N SER A 244 29.62 -0.84 -25.17
CA SER A 244 30.68 -1.58 -25.89
C SER A 244 31.72 -2.25 -24.98
N ILE A 245 31.42 -2.43 -23.69
CA ILE A 245 32.29 -3.07 -22.71
C ILE A 245 31.58 -4.35 -22.20
N PRO A 246 32.07 -5.56 -22.52
CA PRO A 246 31.44 -6.81 -22.11
C PRO A 246 31.28 -6.92 -20.58
N GLY A 247 30.09 -7.32 -20.13
CA GLY A 247 29.73 -7.44 -18.72
C GLY A 247 29.51 -6.10 -17.99
N PHE A 248 29.52 -4.96 -18.68
CA PHE A 248 29.36 -3.63 -18.09
C PHE A 248 28.13 -2.92 -18.66
N PRO A 249 26.94 -3.05 -18.02
CA PRO A 249 25.73 -2.36 -18.45
C PRO A 249 25.81 -0.86 -18.19
N ALA A 250 25.13 -0.07 -19.02
CA ALA A 250 24.87 1.33 -18.75
C ALA A 250 23.88 1.50 -17.59
N ARG A 251 24.10 2.51 -16.74
CA ARG A 251 23.21 2.84 -15.61
C ARG A 251 21.78 3.19 -16.04
N ALA A 252 21.66 3.89 -17.16
CA ALA A 252 20.42 4.19 -17.87
C ALA A 252 20.74 4.54 -19.33
N LEU A 253 19.76 4.41 -20.22
CA LEU A 253 19.82 4.96 -21.59
C LEU A 253 18.96 6.23 -21.68
N THR A 254 19.16 7.06 -22.71
CA THR A 254 18.21 8.12 -23.10
C THR A 254 17.78 7.93 -24.55
N HIS A 255 16.48 8.11 -24.83
CA HIS A 255 15.96 8.06 -26.19
C HIS A 255 15.88 9.48 -26.77
N LYS A 256 16.06 9.63 -28.09
CA LYS A 256 16.14 10.93 -28.78
C LYS A 256 14.86 11.79 -28.69
N SER A 257 13.75 11.21 -28.23
CA SER A 257 12.47 11.90 -28.00
C SER A 257 12.26 12.36 -26.56
N GLU A 258 13.15 12.04 -25.62
CA GLU A 258 13.03 12.47 -24.23
C GLU A 258 13.53 13.91 -24.06
N ALA A 259 12.85 14.72 -23.24
CA ALA A 259 13.17 16.14 -23.06
C ALA A 259 14.58 16.41 -22.49
N ASP A 260 15.14 15.40 -21.81
CA ASP A 260 16.49 15.40 -21.24
C ASP A 260 17.55 14.73 -22.14
N PHE A 261 17.21 14.31 -23.37
CA PHE A 261 18.19 13.74 -24.29
C PHE A 261 19.36 14.72 -24.54
N GLY A 262 20.59 14.22 -24.38
CA GLY A 262 21.80 15.03 -24.50
C GLY A 262 22.07 16.00 -23.33
N ARG A 263 21.22 16.03 -22.30
CA ARG A 263 21.48 16.81 -21.08
C ARG A 263 22.28 15.97 -20.09
N ALA A 264 23.50 16.40 -19.77
CA ALA A 264 24.23 15.86 -18.63
C ALA A 264 23.51 16.27 -17.33
N ARG A 265 22.95 15.28 -16.62
CA ARG A 265 22.58 15.43 -15.21
C ARG A 265 23.86 15.28 -14.39
N GLY A 266 24.30 16.36 -13.74
CA GLY A 266 25.40 16.36 -12.76
C GLY A 266 24.92 16.05 -11.35
#